data_AF-P25430-F1
#
_entry.id   AF-P25430-F1
#
_cell.length_a   1.000
_cell.length_b   1.000
_cell.length_c   1.000
_cell.angle_alpha   90.00
_cell.angle_beta   90.00
_cell.angle_gamma   90.00
#
_symmetry.space_group_name_H-M   'P 1'
#
loop_
_entity.id
_entity.type
_entity.pdbx_description
1 polymer ?
#
loop_
_entity_poly.entity_id
_entity_poly.type
_entity_poly.pdbx_seq_one_letter_code
_entity_poly.pdbx_strand_id
1 'polypeptide(L)' 'KCNPKGFTNEGCRGIDKKHWNSQCRTSQSYVRALTMDSRKKIG' A
#
# COMPACT_ATOMS: atom_id res chain seq x y z
N LYS A 1 2.91 1.59 -3.69
CA LYS A 1 1.45 1.78 -3.46
C LYS A 1 0.67 1.17 -4.61
N CYS A 2 -0.57 0.76 -4.40
CA CYS A 2 -1.45 0.27 -5.47
C CYS A 2 -1.72 1.36 -6.51
N ASN A 3 -1.76 0.99 -7.80
CA ASN A 3 -2.02 1.93 -8.89
C ASN A 3 -3.53 2.14 -9.08
N PRO A 4 -4.09 3.33 -8.80
CA PRO A 4 -5.53 3.58 -8.91
C PRO A 4 -6.05 3.58 -10.36
N LYS A 5 -5.16 3.70 -11.36
CA LYS A 5 -5.51 3.60 -12.80
C LYS A 5 -5.16 2.23 -13.39
N GLY A 6 -4.79 1.26 -12.55
CA GLY A 6 -4.40 -0.07 -12.99
C GLY A 6 -5.57 -1.02 -13.19
N PHE A 7 -5.31 -2.16 -13.84
CA PHE A 7 -6.31 -3.20 -14.11
C PHE A 7 -6.63 -4.10 -12.90
N THR A 8 -5.97 -3.91 -11.76
CA THR A 8 -6.13 -4.76 -10.56
C THR A 8 -6.97 -4.08 -9.46
N ASN A 9 -7.77 -3.07 -9.82
CA ASN A 9 -8.64 -2.39 -8.86
C ASN A 9 -9.80 -3.27 -8.37
N GLU A 10 -10.32 -4.14 -9.24
CA GLU A 10 -11.41 -5.08 -8.92
C GLU A 10 -10.94 -6.39 -8.29
N GLY A 11 -9.63 -6.65 -8.28
CA GLY A 11 -9.06 -7.89 -7.80
C GLY A 11 -7.65 -8.12 -8.31
N CYS A 12 -6.93 -9.03 -7.67
CA CYS A 12 -5.57 -9.37 -8.06
C CYS A 12 -5.57 -10.20 -9.36
N ARG A 13 -4.62 -9.93 -10.25
CA ARG A 13 -4.43 -10.71 -11.48
C ARG A 13 -4.04 -12.15 -11.12
N GLY A 14 -4.68 -13.14 -11.75
CA GLY A 14 -4.33 -14.56 -11.62
C GLY A 14 -5.00 -15.31 -10.46
N ILE A 15 -5.91 -14.67 -9.72
CA ILE A 15 -6.68 -15.35 -8.67
C ILE A 15 -7.85 -16.11 -9.28
N ASP A 16 -8.03 -17.35 -8.84
CA ASP A 16 -9.20 -18.15 -9.17
C ASP A 16 -10.45 -17.57 -8.50
N LYS A 17 -11.25 -16.85 -9.29
CA LYS A 17 -12.49 -16.19 -8.86
C LYS A 17 -13.57 -17.16 -8.38
N LYS A 18 -13.48 -18.46 -8.70
CA LYS A 18 -14.46 -19.47 -8.26
C LYS A 18 -14.30 -19.80 -6.76
N HIS A 19 -13.06 -19.78 -6.27
CA HIS A 19 -12.75 -20.19 -4.90
C HIS A 19 -12.29 -19.02 -4.01
N TRP A 20 -11.87 -17.89 -4.61
CA TRP A 20 -11.23 -16.81 -3.86
C TRP A 20 -11.65 -15.41 -4.31
N ASN A 21 -11.95 -14.56 -3.33
CA ASN A 21 -12.02 -13.12 -3.50
C ASN A 21 -10.66 -12.51 -3.20
N SER A 22 -10.25 -11.50 -3.97
CA SER A 22 -8.94 -10.85 -3.82
C SER A 22 -9.03 -9.33 -3.89
N GLN A 23 -8.09 -8.66 -3.21
CA GLN A 23 -8.00 -7.21 -3.20
C GLN A 23 -6.54 -6.76 -3.10
N CYS A 24 -6.11 -5.84 -3.98
CA CYS A 24 -4.81 -5.18 -3.84
C CYS A 24 -4.90 -4.04 -2.81
N ARG A 25 -4.05 -4.07 -1.77
CA ARG A 25 -3.95 -3.00 -0.77
C ARG A 25 -2.51 -2.49 -0.66
N THR A 26 -2.35 -1.20 -0.38
CA THR A 26 -1.03 -0.63 -0.09
C THR A 26 -0.68 -0.92 1.37
N SER A 27 0.42 -1.63 1.60
CA SER A 27 1.02 -1.75 2.92
C SER A 27 2.01 -0.62 3.17
N GLN A 28 2.19 -0.27 4.45
CA GLN A 28 3.20 0.67 4.91
C GLN A 28 4.32 -0.10 5.61
N SER A 29 5.52 0.50 5.61
CA SER A 29 6.67 0.00 6.36
C SER A 29 7.44 1.18 6.93
N TYR A 30 8.18 0.94 8.01
CA TYR A 30 9.01 1.97 8.64
C TYR A 30 10.36 2.07 7.93
N VAL A 31 10.77 3.29 7.64
CA VAL A 31 12.10 3.63 7.11
C VAL A 31 12.67 4.78 7.91
N ARG A 32 14.00 4.81 8.08
CA ARG A 32 14.67 5.93 8.76
C ARG A 32 14.73 7.13 7.81
N ALA A 33 14.36 8.30 8.31
CA ALA A 33 14.47 9.57 7.62
C ALA A 33 14.83 10.66 8.63
N LEU A 34 15.48 11.73 8.18
CA LEU A 34 15.64 12.94 8.98
C LEU A 34 14.29 13.65 9.07
N THR A 35 13.78 13.80 10.28
CA THR A 35 12.45 14.35 10.56
C THR A 35 12.51 15.48 11.58
N MET A 36 11.43 16.27 11.67
CA MET A 36 11.26 17.27 12.71
C MET A 36 9.88 17.08 13.35
N ASP A 37 9.84 17.01 14.68
CA ASP A 37 8.59 16.88 15.42
C ASP A 37 7.88 18.23 15.63
N SER A 38 6.68 18.18 16.23
CA SER A 38 5.87 19.37 16.53
C SER A 38 6.52 20.33 17.55
N ARG A 39 7.58 19.91 18.25
CA ARG A 39 8.35 20.72 19.20
C ARG A 39 9.64 21.26 18.58
N LYS A 40 9.78 21.19 17.25
CA LYS A 40 10.97 21.60 16.48
C LYS A 40 12.22 20.78 16.82
N LYS A 41 12.08 19.57 17.35
CA LYS A 41 13.23 18.67 17.56
C LYS A 41 13.56 17.98 16.26
N ILE A 42 14.81 18.12 15.80
CA ILE A 42 15.35 17.48 14.59
C ILE A 42 15.93 16.11 14.98
N GLY A 43 15.60 15.06 14.24
CA GLY A 43 16.05 13.69 14.50
C GLY A 43 15.73 12.69 13.40
#